data_AF-A0A5C3KBI9-F1
#
_entry.id   AF-A0A5C3KBI9-F1
#
_cell.length_a   1.000
_cell.length_b   1.000
_cell.length_c   1.000
_cell.angle_alpha   90.00
_cell.angle_beta   90.00
_cell.angle_gamma   90.00
#
_symmetry.space_group_name_H-M   'P 1'
#
loop_
_entity.id
_entity.type
_entity.pdbx_description
1 polymer ?
#
loop_
_entity_poly.entity_id
_entity_poly.type
_entity_poly.pdbx_seq_one_letter_code
_entity_poly.pdbx_strand_id
1 'polypeptide(L)' 'KFIGPYQILRDFHNNSYKVDLPARMKQQGIHDVFHAAKLRVHVPNDNRLFPGRVDNQIWE' A
#
# COMPACT_ATOMS: atom_id res chain seq x y z
N LYS A 1 -0.60 -10.91 -4.72
CA LYS A 1 -0.38 -10.53 -3.30
C LYS A 1 -0.21 -9.02 -3.25
N PHE A 2 -0.88 -8.32 -2.33
CA PHE A 2 -0.70 -6.86 -2.13
C PHE A 2 0.44 -6.60 -1.15
N ILE A 3 1.12 -5.45 -1.28
CA ILE A 3 2.26 -5.08 -0.43
C ILE A 3 1.97 -3.76 0.27
N GLY A 4 2.04 -3.80 1.61
CA GLY A 4 1.97 -2.63 2.48
C GLY A 4 0.70 -1.78 2.37
N PRO A 5 0.46 -0.93 3.37
CA PRO A 5 -0.24 0.32 3.15
C PRO A 5 0.77 1.36 2.67
N TYR A 6 0.52 1.97 1.52
CA TYR A 6 1.28 3.12 1.06
C TYR A 6 0.35 4.32 0.88
N GLN A 7 0.84 5.50 1.23
CA GLN A 7 0.05 6.72 1.15
C GLN A 7 -0.02 7.21 -0.29
N ILE A 8 -1.19 7.69 -0.71
CA ILE A 8 -1.32 8.38 -1.99
C ILE A 8 -0.78 9.80 -1.82
N LEU A 9 0.24 10.14 -2.61
CA LEU A 9 0.87 11.46 -2.62
C LEU A 9 0.19 12.41 -3.61
N ARG A 10 -0.39 11.88 -4.68
CA ARG A 10 -1.02 12.67 -5.74
C ARG A 10 -2.05 11.86 -6.52
N ASP A 11 -3.16 12.48 -6.87
CA ASP A 11 -4.10 12.00 -7.88
C ASP A 11 -3.85 12.70 -9.24
N PHE A 12 -3.85 11.94 -10.33
CA PHE A 12 -3.67 12.44 -11.68
C PHE A 12 -4.97 12.61 -12.47
N HIS A 13 -6.14 12.34 -11.88
CA HIS A 13 -7.47 12.46 -12.51
C HIS A 13 -7.67 11.61 -13.78
N ASN A 14 -6.79 10.63 -14.02
CA ASN A 14 -6.85 9.68 -15.12
C ASN A 14 -6.85 8.23 -14.61
N ASN A 15 -7.42 8.03 -13.41
CA ASN A 15 -7.36 6.78 -12.64
C ASN A 15 -5.94 6.33 -12.27
N SER A 16 -4.95 7.21 -12.33
CA SER A 16 -3.59 6.91 -11.86
C SER A 16 -3.26 7.73 -10.63
N TYR A 17 -2.54 7.12 -9.69
CA TYR A 17 -2.18 7.71 -8.42
C TYR A 17 -0.68 7.56 -8.19
N LYS A 18 -0.05 8.61 -7.66
CA LYS A 18 1.30 8.55 -7.13
C LYS A 18 1.26 8.06 -5.69
N VAL A 19 2.11 7.10 -5.36
CA VAL A 19 2.14 6.41 -4.07
C VAL A 19 3.51 6.61 -3.41
N ASP A 20 3.54 6.75 -2.09
CA ASP A 20 4.79 6.87 -1.33
C ASP A 20 5.51 5.52 -1.23
N LEU A 21 6.28 5.20 -2.27
CA LEU A 21 7.07 3.97 -2.34
C LEU A 21 8.42 4.12 -1.62
N PRO A 22 8.84 3.11 -0.84
CA PRO A 22 10.15 3.08 -0.21
C PRO A 22 11.29 3.21 -1.23
N ALA A 23 12.37 3.89 -0.84
CA ALA A 23 13.53 4.12 -1.70
C ALA A 23 14.10 2.83 -2.31
N ARG A 24 14.13 1.72 -1.54
CA ARG A 24 14.61 0.41 -2.01
C ARG A 24 13.86 -0.08 -3.26
N MET A 25 12.55 0.16 -3.34
CA MET A 25 11.72 -0.30 -4.46
C MET A 25 11.92 0.58 -5.69
N LYS A 26 12.05 1.89 -5.47
CA LYS A 26 12.42 2.83 -6.55
C LYS A 26 13.80 2.51 -7.13
N GLN A 27 14.76 2.14 -6.29
CA GLN A 27 16.10 1.70 -6.73
C GLN A 27 16.06 0.40 -7.56
N GLN A 28 15.08 -0.47 -7.31
CA GLN A 28 14.81 -1.67 -8.12
C GLN A 28 14.05 -1.36 -9.41
N GLY A 29 13.82 -0.09 -9.75
CA GLY A 29 13.13 0.35 -10.97
C GLY A 29 11.60 0.33 -10.87
N ILE A 30 11.03 0.19 -9.67
CA ILE A 30 9.57 0.21 -9.50
C ILE A 30 9.09 1.66 -9.55
N HIS A 31 8.22 1.95 -10.51
CA HIS A 31 7.56 3.25 -10.64
C HIS A 31 6.58 3.49 -9.49
N ASP A 32 6.50 4.73 -9.05
CA ASP A 32 5.64 5.17 -7.96
C ASP A 32 4.24 5.62 -8.40
N VAL A 33 3.90 5.40 -9.67
CA VAL A 33 2.59 5.71 -10.24
C VAL A 33 1.89 4.42 -10.65
N PHE A 34 0.68 4.22 -10.14
CA PHE A 34 -0.14 3.04 -10.44
C PHE A 34 -1.55 3.43 -10.86
N HIS A 35 -2.11 2.66 -11.78
CA HIS A 35 -3.52 2.72 -12.12
C HIS A 35 -4.38 2.16 -10.97
N ALA A 36 -5.58 2.71 -10.77
CA ALA A 36 -6.53 2.37 -9.71
C ALA A 36 -6.80 0.87 -9.59
N ALA A 37 -6.87 0.17 -10.73
CA ALA A 37 -7.10 -1.27 -10.80
C ALA A 37 -6.01 -2.13 -10.13
N LYS A 38 -4.80 -1.58 -9.90
CA LYS A 38 -3.70 -2.24 -9.18
C LYS A 38 -3.64 -1.87 -7.71
N LEU A 39 -4.47 -0.92 -7.27
CA LEU A 39 -4.53 -0.45 -5.90
C LEU A 39 -5.70 -1.10 -5.15
N ARG A 40 -5.58 -1.17 -3.83
CA ARG A 40 -6.64 -1.66 -2.96
C ARG A 40 -6.66 -0.81 -1.70
N VAL A 41 -7.86 -0.40 -1.28
CA VAL A 41 -8.04 0.42 -0.08
C VAL A 41 -7.54 -0.36 1.12
N HIS A 42 -6.63 0.25 1.88
CA HIS A 42 -6.16 -0.30 3.13
C HIS A 42 -7.25 -0.14 4.21
N VAL A 43 -7.62 -1.25 4.84
CA VAL A 43 -8.53 -1.26 5.99
C VAL A 43 -7.70 -1.60 7.22
N PRO A 44 -7.51 -0.67 8.18
CA PRO A 44 -6.74 -0.94 9.38
C PRO A 44 -7.42 -2.01 10.24
N ASN A 45 -6.64 -2.81 10.95
CA ASN A 45 -7.17 -3.79 11.89
C ASN A 45 -7.91 -3.11 13.06
N ASP A 46 -9.12 -3.58 13.36
CA ASP A 46 -9.82 -3.18 14.58
C ASP A 46 -9.29 -3.99 15.77
N ASN A 47 -8.49 -3.34 16.61
CA ASN A 47 -7.85 -3.97 17.76
C ASN A 47 -8.85 -4.38 18.87
N ARG A 48 -10.07 -3.84 18.88
CA ARG A 48 -11.11 -4.23 19.85
C ARG A 48 -11.78 -5.54 19.49
N LEU A 49 -11.99 -5.76 18.20
CA LEU A 49 -12.63 -6.97 17.66
C LEU A 49 -11.64 -8.10 17.40
N PHE A 50 -10.37 -7.77 17.11
CA PHE A 50 -9.33 -8.74 16.78
C PHE A 50 -8.05 -8.52 17.60
N PRO A 51 -8.11 -8.66 18.94
CA PRO A 51 -6.92 -8.62 19.78
C PRO A 51 -6.00 -9.79 19.40
N GLY A 52 -4.81 -9.50 18.86
CA GLY A 52 -3.83 -10.50 18.44
C GLY A 52 -3.52 -10.54 16.94
N ARG A 53 -4.26 -9.81 16.10
CA ARG A 53 -3.88 -9.56 14.70
C ARG A 53 -3.00 -8.31 14.63
N VAL A 54 -1.71 -8.47 14.89
CA VAL A 54 -0.73 -7.40 14.68
C VAL A 54 -0.32 -7.33 13.21
N ASP A 55 -0.22 -6.11 12.67
CA ASP A 55 0.13 -5.85 11.24
C ASP A 55 1.47 -6.49 10.83
N ASN A 56 2.38 -6.65 11.79
CA ASN A 56 3.69 -7.26 11.60
C ASN A 56 3.71 -8.79 11.79
N GLN A 57 2.55 -9.47 11.79
CA GLN A 57 2.54 -10.93 11.84
C GLN A 57 2.97 -11.48 10.48
N ILE A 58 4.27 -11.74 10.36
CA ILE A 58 4.87 -12.43 9.23
C ILE A 58 4.22 -13.82 9.16
N TRP A 59 3.44 -14.06 8.11
CA TRP A 59 3.01 -15.42 7.77
C TRP A 59 4.22 -16.08 7.10
N GLU A 60 4.95 -16.89 7.86
CA GLU A 60 5.97 -17.81 7.32
C GLU A 60 5.30 -18.92 6.49
#